data_AF-A0A6V7KIM8-F1
#
_entry.id   AF-A0A6V7KIM8-F1
#
_cell.length_a   1.000
_cell.length_b   1.000
_cell.length_c   1.000
_cell.angle_alpha   90.00
_cell.angle_beta   90.00
_cell.angle_gamma   90.00
#
_symmetry.space_group_name_H-M   'P 1'
#
loop_
_entity.id
_entity.type
_entity.pdbx_description
1 polymer ?
#
loop_
_entity_poly.entity_id
_entity_poly.type
_entity_poly.pdbx_seq_one_letter_code
_entity_poly.pdbx_strand_id
1 'polypeptide(L)'
;ATINSFLVIDLMGCCCVYIVFVAKNLSDVVNHYAQNNWDVRIYMAMLLPPLLVLCLVRNLKYLAPFSMLANVLIAAGMSITFYYIFKDTDKFEKVPAFSSFEQLPLFFGTAIFALEGIGV
;
A
#
# COMPACT_ATOMS: atom_id res chain seq x y z
N ALA A 1 28.33 -8.11 9.58
CA ALA A 1 27.87 -6.85 10.21
C ALA A 1 27.18 -5.95 9.19
N THR A 2 27.87 -5.54 8.11
CA THR A 2 27.35 -4.61 7.10
C THR A 2 26.02 -5.04 6.46
N ILE A 3 25.87 -6.32 6.08
CA ILE A 3 24.62 -6.85 5.50
C ILE A 3 23.46 -6.75 6.49
N ASN A 4 23.69 -7.10 7.76
CA ASN A 4 22.64 -7.02 8.79
C ASN A 4 22.21 -5.58 9.03
N SER A 5 23.14 -4.62 8.97
CA SER A 5 22.81 -3.19 9.06
C SER A 5 21.95 -2.73 7.90
N PHE A 6 22.24 -3.17 6.67
CA PHE A 6 21.41 -2.85 5.50
C PHE A 6 20.01 -3.45 5.61
N LEU A 7 19.87 -4.70 6.05
CA LEU A 7 18.57 -5.35 6.26
C LEU A 7 17.69 -4.63 7.30
N VAL A 8 18.30 -4.17 8.40
CA VAL A 8 17.55 -3.41 9.43
C VAL A 8 17.07 -2.07 8.89
N ILE A 9 17.90 -1.36 8.11
CA ILE A 9 17.53 -0.09 7.48
C ILE A 9 16.39 -0.30 6.48
N ASP A 10 16.48 -1.35 5.66
CA ASP A 10 15.49 -1.71 4.66
C ASP A 10 14.13 -2.04 5.31
N LEU A 11 14.10 -2.97 6.28
CA LEU A 11 12.87 -3.35 6.98
C LEU A 11 12.21 -2.16 7.69
N MET A 12 13.01 -1.30 8.33
CA MET A 12 12.49 -0.08 8.96
C MET A 12 11.90 0.88 7.92
N GLY A 13 12.55 1.03 6.77
CA GLY A 13 12.05 1.80 5.63
C GLY A 13 10.72 1.25 5.11
N CYS A 14 10.65 -0.06 4.84
CA CYS A 14 9.44 -0.73 4.37
C CYS A 14 8.27 -0.56 5.36
N CYS A 15 8.51 -0.69 6.66
CA CYS A 15 7.49 -0.44 7.68
C CYS A 15 6.93 1.00 7.62
N CYS A 16 7.80 1.99 7.46
CA CYS A 16 7.39 3.40 7.39
C CYS A 16 6.55 3.68 6.14
N VAL A 17 7.02 3.20 4.98
CA VAL A 17 6.32 3.38 3.69
C VAL A 17 4.96 2.67 3.72
N TYR A 18 4.87 1.47 4.30
CA TYR A 18 3.62 0.73 4.43
C TYR A 18 2.55 1.53 5.18
N ILE A 19 2.89 2.13 6.32
CA ILE A 19 1.95 2.94 7.12
C ILE A 19 1.47 4.16 6.31
N VAL A 20 2.39 4.88 5.66
CA VAL A 20 2.05 6.05 4.83
C VAL A 20 1.15 5.66 3.66
N PHE A 21 1.46 4.54 2.99
CA PHE A 21 0.70 4.05 1.86
C PHE A 21 -0.73 3.65 2.26
N VAL A 22 -0.88 2.88 3.34
CA VAL A 22 -2.21 2.48 3.84
C VAL A 22 -3.01 3.70 4.29
N ALA A 23 -2.39 4.65 5.01
CA ALA A 23 -3.05 5.87 5.44
C ALA A 23 -3.53 6.73 4.26
N LYS A 24 -2.73 6.83 3.20
CA LYS A 24 -3.10 7.56 1.98
C LYS A 24 -4.31 6.91 1.29
N ASN A 25 -4.27 5.59 1.07
CA ASN A 25 -5.39 4.87 0.47
C ASN A 25 -6.68 5.00 1.31
N LEU A 26 -6.56 4.91 2.64
CA LEU A 26 -7.69 5.10 3.54
C LEU A 26 -8.23 6.53 3.45
N SER A 27 -7.35 7.53 3.43
CA SER A 27 -7.73 8.94 3.25
C SER A 27 -8.48 9.16 1.94
N ASP A 28 -8.00 8.59 0.83
CA ASP A 28 -8.64 8.74 -0.49
C ASP A 28 -10.05 8.15 -0.49
N VAL A 29 -10.24 6.96 0.10
CA VAL A 29 -11.56 6.31 0.20
C VAL A 29 -12.48 7.09 1.15
N VAL A 30 -12.04 7.39 2.37
CA VAL A 30 -12.88 8.04 3.38
C VAL A 30 -13.23 9.45 2.96
N ASN A 31 -12.29 10.24 2.43
CA ASN A 31 -12.58 11.60 1.99
C ASN A 31 -13.56 11.61 0.80
N HIS A 32 -13.50 10.60 -0.09
CA HIS A 32 -14.45 10.45 -1.19
C HIS A 32 -15.90 10.25 -0.68
N TYR A 33 -16.10 9.34 0.28
CA TYR A 33 -17.45 9.01 0.78
C TYR A 33 -17.96 9.97 1.88
N ALA A 34 -17.09 10.43 2.78
CA ALA A 34 -17.47 11.26 3.93
C ALA A 34 -17.43 12.77 3.63
N GLN A 35 -17.00 13.18 2.43
CA GLN A 35 -16.87 14.60 2.01
C GLN A 35 -16.04 15.43 3.00
N ASN A 36 -15.13 14.77 3.71
CA ASN A 36 -14.29 15.36 4.72
C ASN A 36 -12.90 15.55 4.13
N ASN A 37 -12.25 16.69 4.37
CA ASN A 37 -10.91 16.98 3.84
C ASN A 37 -9.87 16.88 4.95
N TRP A 38 -9.79 15.71 5.60
CA TRP A 38 -8.81 15.49 6.65
C TRP A 38 -7.45 15.20 6.06
N ASP A 39 -6.42 15.72 6.73
CA ASP A 39 -5.03 15.51 6.35
C ASP A 39 -4.61 14.04 6.57
N VAL A 40 -3.80 13.50 5.67
CA VAL A 40 -3.28 12.12 5.73
C VAL A 40 -2.58 11.82 7.06
N ARG A 41 -2.02 12.84 7.72
CA ARG A 41 -1.39 12.72 9.04
C ARG A 41 -2.34 12.22 10.12
N ILE A 42 -3.61 12.61 10.05
CA ILE A 42 -4.63 12.17 11.01
C ILE A 42 -4.93 10.68 10.78
N TYR A 43 -5.01 10.25 9.52
CA TYR A 43 -5.17 8.85 9.17
C TYR A 43 -3.97 7.99 9.62
N MET A 44 -2.74 8.50 9.52
CA MET A 44 -1.56 7.82 10.07
C MET A 44 -1.65 7.65 11.60
N ALA A 45 -2.07 8.70 12.32
CA ALA A 45 -2.26 8.63 13.77
C ALA A 45 -3.39 7.68 14.17
N MET A 46 -4.49 7.61 13.40
CA MET A 46 -5.58 6.66 13.63
C MET A 46 -5.19 5.21 13.35
N LEU A 47 -4.27 4.96 12.42
CA LEU A 47 -3.76 3.62 12.10
C LEU A 47 -2.77 3.09 13.14
N LEU A 48 -2.12 3.97 13.91
CA LEU A 48 -1.08 3.59 14.85
C LEU A 48 -1.59 2.70 16.02
N PRO A 49 -2.72 3.00 16.69
CA PRO A 49 -3.27 2.12 17.74
C PRO A 49 -3.55 0.68 17.29
N PRO A 50 -4.27 0.41 16.17
CA PRO A 50 -4.50 -0.96 15.74
C PRO A 50 -3.20 -1.66 15.29
N LEU A 51 -2.25 -0.95 14.68
CA LEU A 51 -0.94 -1.50 14.35
C LEU A 51 -0.16 -1.91 15.60
N LEU A 52 -0.16 -1.09 16.65
CA LEU A 52 0.47 -1.46 17.93
C LEU A 52 -0.15 -2.73 18.50
N VAL A 53 -1.48 -2.83 18.52
CA VAL A 53 -2.17 -4.03 19.00
C VAL A 53 -1.76 -5.27 18.20
N LEU A 54 -1.68 -5.16 16.87
CA LEU A 54 -1.21 -6.25 16.00
C LEU A 54 0.24 -6.65 16.32
N CYS A 55 1.14 -5.69 16.57
CA CYS A 55 2.52 -5.96 16.97
C CYS A 55 2.63 -6.65 18.34
N LEU A 56 1.65 -6.45 19.23
CA LEU A 56 1.60 -7.14 20.54
C LEU A 56 1.07 -8.59 20.42
N VAL A 57 0.49 -8.99 19.29
CA VAL A 57 0.00 -10.37 19.10
C VAL A 57 1.17 -11.34 19.02
N ARG A 58 1.40 -12.09 20.10
CA ARG A 58 2.41 -13.15 20.16
C ARG A 58 2.05 -14.40 19.36
N ASN A 59 0.76 -14.63 19.10
CA ASN A 59 0.26 -15.83 18.43
C ASN A 59 -0.04 -15.55 16.95
N LEU A 60 0.97 -15.72 16.09
CA LEU A 60 0.85 -15.55 14.63
C LEU A 60 -0.19 -16.47 13.97
N LYS A 61 -0.63 -17.53 14.65
CA LYS A 61 -1.73 -18.41 14.18
C LYS A 61 -3.04 -17.66 13.98
N TYR A 62 -3.32 -16.60 14.74
CA TYR A 62 -4.53 -15.80 14.55
C TYR A 62 -4.46 -14.91 13.31
N LEU A 63 -3.24 -14.53 12.88
CA LEU A 63 -3.05 -13.75 11.66
C LEU A 63 -3.16 -14.60 10.40
N ALA A 64 -2.85 -15.89 10.45
CA ALA A 64 -2.90 -16.79 9.29
C ALA A 64 -4.25 -16.79 8.54
N PRO A 65 -5.43 -16.99 9.18
CA PRO A 65 -6.70 -16.94 8.47
C PRO A 65 -7.05 -15.53 7.97
N PHE A 66 -6.65 -14.49 8.69
CA PHE A 66 -6.84 -13.10 8.26
C PHE A 66 -5.99 -12.76 7.02
N SER A 67 -4.75 -13.23 6.97
CA SER A 67 -3.86 -13.10 5.82
C SER A 67 -4.43 -13.81 4.59
N MET A 68 -5.00 -15.01 4.77
CA MET A 68 -5.64 -15.73 3.67
C MET A 68 -6.84 -14.95 3.10
N LEU A 69 -7.67 -14.36 3.97
CA LEU A 69 -8.76 -13.48 3.53
C LEU A 69 -8.23 -12.24 2.81
N ALA A 70 -7.18 -11.60 3.33
CA ALA A 70 -6.55 -10.46 2.69
C ALA A 70 -6.04 -10.79 1.28
N ASN A 71 -5.42 -11.96 1.09
CA ASN A 71 -4.97 -12.42 -0.22
C ASN A 71 -6.14 -12.60 -1.20
N VAL A 72 -7.28 -13.12 -0.74
CA VAL A 72 -8.50 -13.22 -1.57
C VAL A 72 -9.03 -11.84 -1.95
N LEU A 73 -9.04 -10.89 -1.02
CA LEU A 73 -9.45 -9.50 -1.30
C LEU A 73 -8.51 -8.81 -2.29
N ILE A 74 -7.19 -9.02 -2.16
CA ILE A 74 -6.20 -8.52 -3.12
C ILE A 74 -6.45 -9.11 -4.51
N ALA A 75 -6.66 -10.42 -4.62
CA ALA A 75 -6.97 -11.08 -5.89
C ALA A 75 -8.27 -10.56 -6.52
N ALA A 76 -9.31 -10.32 -5.71
CA ALA A 76 -10.56 -9.74 -6.16
C ALA A 76 -10.39 -8.30 -6.65
N GLY A 77 -9.69 -7.44 -5.89
CA GLY A 77 -9.39 -6.06 -6.28
C GLY A 77 -8.58 -5.98 -7.57
N MET A 78 -7.58 -6.85 -7.72
CA MET A 78 -6.80 -6.98 -8.95
C MET A 78 -7.69 -7.41 -10.13
N SER A 79 -8.58 -8.37 -9.92
CA SER A 79 -9.53 -8.83 -10.96
C SER A 79 -10.48 -7.73 -11.42
N ILE A 80 -11.01 -6.93 -10.48
CA ILE A 80 -11.87 -5.78 -10.78
C ILE A 80 -11.08 -4.72 -11.56
N THR A 81 -9.84 -4.44 -11.15
CA THR A 81 -8.97 -3.49 -11.84
C THR A 81 -8.73 -3.90 -13.29
N PHE A 82 -8.39 -5.17 -13.53
CA PHE A 82 -8.24 -5.70 -14.89
C PHE A 82 -9.55 -5.65 -15.68
N TYR A 83 -10.70 -5.97 -15.07
CA TYR A 83 -12.00 -5.87 -15.73
C TYR A 83 -12.28 -4.45 -16.26
N TYR A 84 -12.02 -3.41 -15.46
CA TYR A 84 -12.18 -2.02 -15.91
C TYR A 84 -11.17 -1.64 -16.99
N ILE A 85 -9.91 -2.07 -16.87
CA ILE A 85 -8.87 -1.83 -17.90
C ILE A 85 -9.30 -2.38 -19.25
N PHE A 86 -9.79 -3.63 -19.31
CA PHE A 86 -10.21 -4.25 -20.57
C PHE A 86 -11.52 -3.66 -21.13
N LYS A 87 -12.40 -3.17 -20.26
CA LYS A 87 -13.69 -2.59 -20.67
C LYS A 87 -13.61 -1.15 -21.19
N ASP A 88 -12.77 -0.31 -20.60
CA ASP A 88 -12.62 1.13 -20.94
C ASP A 88 -11.46 1.38 -21.95
N THR A 89 -11.34 0.53 -22.99
CA THR A 89 -10.21 0.57 -23.94
C THR A 89 -10.13 1.87 -24.75
N ASP A 90 -11.25 2.58 -24.96
CA ASP A 90 -11.27 3.83 -25.76
C ASP A 90 -10.54 5.02 -25.10
N LYS A 91 -10.10 4.90 -23.84
CA LYS A 91 -9.46 6.00 -23.10
C LYS A 91 -7.93 5.98 -23.16
N PHE A 92 -7.30 4.90 -23.63
CA PHE A 92 -5.83 4.76 -23.61
C PHE A 92 -5.12 5.78 -24.52
N GLU A 93 -5.74 6.23 -25.62
CA GLU A 93 -5.14 7.23 -26.53
C GLU A 93 -5.02 8.64 -25.92
N LYS A 94 -5.77 8.95 -24.86
CA LYS A 94 -5.79 10.29 -24.24
C LYS A 94 -4.93 10.40 -22.98
N VAL A 95 -4.35 9.31 -22.50
CA VAL A 95 -3.53 9.32 -21.29
C VAL A 95 -2.06 9.53 -21.68
N PRO A 96 -1.40 10.62 -21.25
CA PRO A 96 0.00 10.81 -21.55
C PRO A 96 0.82 9.68 -20.92
N ALA A 97 1.73 9.08 -21.71
CA ALA A 97 2.61 8.00 -21.24
C ALA A 97 3.53 8.44 -20.09
N PHE A 98 3.71 9.76 -19.94
CA PHE A 98 4.49 10.37 -18.89
C PHE A 98 3.75 11.57 -18.32
N SER A 99 3.57 11.58 -17.00
CA SER A 99 2.87 12.66 -16.32
C SER A 99 3.82 13.82 -15.99
N SER A 100 4.95 13.56 -15.32
CA SER A 100 6.05 14.53 -15.11
C SER A 100 7.33 13.82 -14.62
N PHE A 101 8.51 14.39 -14.91
CA PHE A 101 9.80 13.89 -14.38
C PHE A 101 9.84 13.88 -12.84
N GLU A 102 9.08 14.76 -12.18
CA GLU A 102 9.00 14.82 -10.71
C GLU A 102 8.27 13.62 -10.09
N GLN A 103 7.43 12.93 -10.86
CA GLN A 103 6.66 11.78 -10.38
C GLN A 103 7.37 10.44 -10.64
N LEU A 104 8.45 10.45 -11.42
CA LEU A 104 9.26 9.26 -11.66
C LEU A 104 9.82 8.62 -10.39
N PRO A 105 10.44 9.37 -9.45
CA PRO A 105 10.99 8.76 -8.25
C PRO A 105 9.91 8.10 -7.39
N LEU A 106 8.71 8.70 -7.35
CA LEU A 106 7.57 8.14 -6.62
C LEU A 106 7.07 6.84 -7.28
N PHE A 107 7.00 6.81 -8.61
CA PHE A 107 6.63 5.60 -9.36
C PHE A 107 7.64 4.48 -9.13
N PHE A 108 8.94 4.74 -9.34
CA PHE A 108 9.98 3.74 -9.12
C PHE A 108 10.04 3.26 -7.68
N GLY A 109 9.90 4.17 -6.70
CA GLY A 109 9.84 3.80 -5.28
C GLY A 109 8.66 2.87 -4.97
N THR A 110 7.47 3.16 -5.51
CA THR A 110 6.28 2.32 -5.32
C THR A 110 6.43 0.97 -6.02
N ALA A 111 7.01 0.94 -7.22
CA ALA A 111 7.25 -0.29 -7.97
C ALA A 111 8.27 -1.20 -7.29
N ILE A 112 9.38 -0.64 -6.80
CA ILE A 112 10.39 -1.39 -6.04
C ILE A 112 9.78 -1.93 -4.74
N PHE A 113 9.03 -1.10 -4.01
CA PHE A 113 8.33 -1.52 -2.80
C PHE A 113 7.34 -2.68 -3.06
N ALA A 114 6.63 -2.67 -4.19
CA ALA A 114 5.73 -3.76 -4.56
C ALA A 114 6.48 -5.09 -4.89
N LEU A 115 7.74 -5.02 -5.31
CA LEU A 115 8.57 -6.19 -5.65
C LEU A 115 9.30 -6.79 -4.44
N GLU A 116 9.48 -6.01 -3.36
CA GLU A 116 10.22 -6.42 -2.16
C GLU A 116 9.59 -7.65 -1.47
N GLY A 117 8.26 -7.82 -1.57
CA GLY A 117 7.54 -8.98 -1.03
C GLY A 117 7.83 -10.34 -1.67
N ILE A 118 8.66 -10.40 -2.73
CA ILE A 118 9.00 -11.65 -3.43
C ILE A 118 10.28 -12.31 -2.85
N GLY A 119 10.98 -11.65 -1.92
CA GLY A 119 12.36 -12.01 -1.52
C GLY A 119 12.59 -12.48 -0.08
N VAL A 120 11.71 -13.31 0.49
CA VAL A 120 11.97 -14.02 1.77
C VAL A 120 12.01 -15.53 1.62
#